data_AF-A0A1U8CUT1-F1
#
_entry.id   AF-A0A1U8CUT1-F1
#
_cell.length_a   1.000
_cell.length_b   1.000
_cell.length_c   1.000
_cell.angle_alpha   90.00
_cell.angle_beta   90.00
_cell.angle_gamma   90.00
#
_symmetry.space_group_name_H-M   'P 1'
#
loop_
_entity.id
_entity.type
_entity.pdbx_description
1 polymer ?
#
loop_
_entity_poly.entity_id
_entity_poly.type
_entity_poly.pdbx_seq_one_letter_code
_entity_poly.pdbx_strand_id
1 'polypeptide(L)' 'MTGEKIAYVYPDQRTALYGKFIDGEMIEGKLATLVAAEEGRPHFELTSGSSVYHFDKSTSSCISSDALLPDPYESER' A
#
# COMPACT_ATOMS: atom_id res chain seq x y z
N MET A 1 -1.31 -13.50 5.50
CA MET A 1 -0.87 -12.24 6.14
C MET A 1 -2.12 -11.44 6.47
N THR A 2 -2.59 -11.54 7.72
CA THR A 2 -3.92 -11.05 8.12
C THR A 2 -3.79 -10.20 9.38
N GLY A 3 -4.33 -8.97 9.35
CA GLY A 3 -4.29 -8.04 10.47
C GLY A 3 -4.28 -6.57 10.04
N GLU A 4 -4.32 -5.67 11.03
CA GLU A 4 -4.40 -4.20 10.86
C GLU A 4 -3.02 -3.52 10.68
N LYS A 5 -1.94 -4.30 10.76
CA LYS A 5 -0.54 -3.81 10.73
C LYS A 5 0.31 -4.62 9.76
N ILE A 6 -0.17 -4.79 8.54
CA ILE A 6 0.51 -5.48 7.43
C ILE A 6 0.88 -4.43 6.38
N ALA A 7 1.94 -4.66 5.60
CA ALA A 7 2.34 -3.79 4.51
C ALA A 7 2.66 -4.55 3.23
N TYR A 8 2.35 -3.92 2.10
CA TYR A 8 3.02 -4.15 0.82
C TYR A 8 4.14 -3.13 0.68
N VAL A 9 5.37 -3.57 0.43
CA VAL A 9 6.53 -2.69 0.21
C VAL A 9 6.91 -2.75 -1.27
N TYR A 10 6.99 -1.60 -1.92
CA TYR A 10 7.35 -1.47 -3.33
C TYR A 10 8.84 -1.81 -3.57
N PRO A 11 9.25 -2.02 -4.84
CA PRO A 11 10.61 -2.47 -5.17
C PRO A 11 11.75 -1.54 -4.73
N ASP A 12 11.48 -0.26 -4.44
CA ASP A 12 12.49 0.66 -3.91
C ASP A 12 12.81 0.44 -2.42
N GLN A 13 12.13 -0.51 -1.76
CA GLN A 13 12.29 -0.81 -0.34
C GLN A 13 12.03 0.40 0.55
N ARG A 14 11.23 1.36 0.06
CA ARG A 14 10.92 2.60 0.76
C ARG A 14 9.42 2.89 0.71
N THR A 15 8.83 2.94 -0.47
CA THR A 15 7.40 3.22 -0.62
C THR A 15 6.59 2.00 -0.18
N ALA A 16 5.57 2.20 0.64
CA ALA A 16 4.75 1.11 1.16
C ALA A 16 3.27 1.48 1.27
N LEU A 17 2.41 0.47 1.18
CA LEU A 17 1.00 0.55 1.53
C LEU A 17 0.79 -0.23 2.82
N TYR A 18 0.56 0.47 3.92
CA TYR A 18 0.49 -0.09 5.27
C TYR A 18 -0.92 0.02 5.85
N GLY A 19 -1.42 -1.08 6.42
CA GLY A 19 -2.72 -1.12 7.07
C GLY A 19 -3.32 -2.52 7.13
N LYS A 20 -4.59 -2.62 6.74
CA LYS A 20 -5.41 -3.82 6.87
C LYS A 20 -5.28 -4.75 5.68
N PHE A 21 -4.91 -5.99 5.97
CA PHE A 21 -4.84 -7.07 4.99
C PHE A 21 -5.58 -8.31 5.50
N ILE A 22 -6.15 -9.09 4.59
CA ILE A 22 -6.75 -10.41 4.85
C ILE A 22 -6.13 -11.41 3.88
N ASP A 23 -5.45 -12.42 4.41
CA ASP A 23 -4.76 -13.46 3.63
C ASP A 23 -3.78 -12.93 2.58
N GLY A 24 -3.22 -11.74 2.83
CA GLY A 24 -2.30 -11.06 1.92
C GLY A 24 -2.97 -10.15 0.89
N GLU A 25 -4.30 -10.13 0.83
CA GLU A 25 -5.05 -9.17 0.03
C GLU A 25 -5.25 -7.86 0.80
N MET A 26 -5.00 -6.73 0.14
CA MET A 26 -5.07 -5.41 0.74
C MET A 26 -6.53 -4.93 0.84
N ILE A 27 -7.00 -4.69 2.06
CA ILE A 27 -8.35 -4.17 2.32
C ILE A 27 -8.33 -2.66 2.55
N GLU A 28 -7.35 -2.16 3.31
CA GLU A 28 -7.13 -0.72 3.54
C GLU A 28 -5.63 -0.46 3.69
N GLY A 29 -4.98 0.02 2.62
CA GLY A 29 -3.57 0.40 2.61
C GLY A 29 -3.41 1.90 2.56
N LYS A 30 -2.74 2.49 3.56
CA LYS A 30 -2.36 3.91 3.56
C LYS A 30 -0.93 4.05 3.09
N LEU A 31 -0.66 5.12 2.34
CA LEU A 31 0.69 5.41 1.90
C LEU A 31 1.60 5.64 3.11
N ALA A 32 2.74 4.95 3.11
CA ALA A 32 3.73 5.00 4.15
C ALA A 32 5.14 4.93 3.55
N THR A 33 6.12 5.35 4.35
CA THR A 33 7.54 5.18 4.08
C THR A 33 8.13 4.17 5.06
N LEU A 34 8.82 3.15 4.55
CA LEU A 34 9.68 2.27 5.35
C LEU A 34 10.93 3.06 5.75
N VAL A 35 11.05 3.40 7.04
CA VAL A 35 12.16 4.22 7.55
C VAL A 35 13.29 3.40 8.16
N ALA A 36 12.97 2.23 8.69
CA ALA A 36 13.95 1.32 9.29
C ALA A 36 13.44 -0.11 9.30
N ALA A 37 14.34 -1.07 9.46
CA ALA A 37 14.01 -2.46 9.77
C ALA A 37 14.95 -2.96 10.87
N GLU A 38 14.43 -3.13 12.08
CA GLU A 38 15.20 -3.59 13.24
C GLU A 38 14.87 -5.05 13.50
N GLU A 39 15.87 -5.93 13.47
CA GLU A 39 15.69 -7.38 13.68
C GLU A 39 14.60 -8.01 12.78
N GLY A 40 14.48 -7.49 11.54
CA GLY A 40 13.45 -7.92 10.58
C GLY A 40 12.06 -7.35 10.82
N ARG A 41 11.88 -6.45 11.81
CA ARG A 41 10.63 -5.71 12.04
C ARG A 41 10.68 -4.36 11.32
N PRO A 42 9.83 -4.13 10.31
CA PRO A 42 9.79 -2.86 9.60
C PRO A 42 9.13 -1.76 10.45
N HIS A 43 9.69 -0.56 10.38
CA HIS A 43 9.13 0.66 10.96
C HIS A 43 8.65 1.57 9.85
N PHE A 44 7.38 1.97 9.92
CA PHE A 44 6.73 2.78 8.90
C PHE A 44 6.31 4.15 9.45
N GLU A 45 6.47 5.17 8.63
CA GLU A 45 5.86 6.49 8.83
C GLU A 45 4.72 6.69 7.84
N LEU A 46 3.51 6.99 8.35
CA LEU A 46 2.35 7.25 7.51
C LEU A 46 2.42 8.63 6.88
N THR A 47 2.12 8.72 5.59
CA THR A 47 1.98 10.00 4.90
C THR A 47 0.63 10.63 5.26
N SER A 48 0.65 11.78 5.93
CA SER A 48 -0.55 12.52 6.32
C SER A 48 -1.40 12.91 5.11
N GLY A 49 -2.72 12.71 5.22
CA GLY A 49 -3.67 13.07 4.16
C GLY A 49 -3.55 12.24 2.89
N SER A 50 -2.82 11.11 2.94
CA SER A 50 -2.70 10.21 1.80
C SER A 50 -4.00 9.50 1.45
N SER A 51 -4.13 9.17 0.18
CA SER A 51 -5.19 8.29 -0.32
C SER A 51 -5.10 6.90 0.31
N VAL A 52 -6.26 6.23 0.37
CA VAL A 52 -6.38 4.84 0.78
C VAL A 52 -6.48 3.97 -0.45
N TYR A 53 -5.74 2.88 -0.49
CA TYR A 53 -5.70 1.92 -1.59
C TYR A 53 -6.25 0.57 -1.11
N HIS A 54 -6.84 -0.19 -2.03
CA HIS A 54 -7.33 -1.55 -1.78
C HIS A 54 -7.04 -2.44 -3.01
N PHE A 55 -7.19 -3.75 -2.87
CA PHE A 55 -7.07 -4.66 -4.00
C PHE A 55 -8.24 -4.44 -4.96
N ASP A 56 -7.95 -3.83 -6.11
CA ASP A 56 -8.93 -3.45 -7.14
C ASP A 56 -8.54 -4.07 -8.49
N LYS A 57 -8.62 -5.40 -8.57
CA LYS A 57 -8.33 -6.10 -9.82
C LYS A 57 -9.41 -5.78 -10.85
N SER A 58 -8.99 -5.35 -12.03
CA SER A 58 -9.88 -5.10 -13.16
C SER A 58 -10.68 -6.35 -13.58
N THR A 59 -11.76 -6.11 -14.30
CA THR A 59 -12.59 -7.13 -14.96
C THR A 59 -12.65 -6.86 -16.45
N SER A 60 -13.36 -7.70 -17.21
CA SER A 60 -13.52 -7.52 -18.66
C SER A 60 -14.18 -6.20 -19.07
N SER A 61 -14.87 -5.52 -18.15
CA SER A 61 -15.65 -4.31 -18.42
C SER A 61 -15.42 -3.18 -17.42
N CYS A 62 -14.58 -3.36 -16.40
CA CYS A 62 -14.23 -2.32 -15.45
C CYS A 62 -12.71 -2.27 -15.27
N ILE A 63 -12.11 -1.12 -15.57
CA ILE A 63 -10.66 -0.92 -15.50
C ILE A 63 -10.17 -0.70 -14.06
N SER A 64 -10.92 0.08 -13.27
CA SER A 64 -10.64 0.36 -11.87
C SER A 64 -11.86 1.07 -11.24
N SER A 65 -12.03 0.89 -9.94
CA SER A 65 -12.95 1.66 -9.09
C SER A 65 -12.52 3.13 -8.94
N ASP A 66 -11.20 3.41 -9.02
CA ASP A 66 -10.60 4.73 -8.80
C ASP A 66 -9.67 5.11 -9.97
N ALA A 67 -10.21 5.18 -11.19
CA ALA A 67 -9.41 5.37 -12.41
C ALA A 67 -8.56 6.66 -12.49
N LEU A 68 -8.82 7.65 -11.62
CA LEU A 68 -8.06 8.91 -11.56
C LEU A 68 -7.14 8.98 -10.33
N LEU A 69 -7.12 7.94 -9.50
CA LEU A 69 -6.18 7.83 -8.39
C LEU A 69 -4.86 7.26 -8.92
N PRO A 70 -3.78 8.06 -8.97
CA PRO A 70 -2.51 7.57 -9.48
C PRO A 70 -1.84 6.63 -8.49
N ASP A 71 -0.97 5.74 -8.99
CA ASP A 71 -0.11 4.94 -8.12
C ASP A 71 0.97 5.84 -7.48
N PRO A 72 1.18 5.74 -6.15
CA PRO A 72 2.08 6.65 -5.45
C PRO A 72 3.57 6.39 -5.77
N TYR A 73 3.94 5.16 -6.14
CA TYR A 73 5.32 4.83 -6.51
C TYR A 73 5.63 5.28 -7.94
N GLU A 74 4.70 5.07 -8.86
CA GLU A 74 4.82 5.48 -10.27
C GLU A 74 4.87 7.01 -10.41
N SER A 75 4.04 7.74 -9.64
CA SER A 75 3.96 9.21 -9.73
C SER A 75 5.26 9.96 -9.39
N GLU A 76 6.19 9.32 -8.68
CA GLU A 76 7.49 9.90 -8.31
C GLU A 76 8.61 9.52 -9.30
N ARG A 77 8.30 8.92 -10.46
CA ARG A 77 9.25 8.39 -11.44
C ARG A 77 8.96 8.84 -12.86
#